data_AF-A0A1I4XHJ9-F1
#
_entry.id   AF-A0A1I4XHJ9-F1
#
_cell.length_a   1.000
_cell.length_b   1.000
_cell.length_c   1.000
_cell.angle_alpha   90.00
_cell.angle_beta   90.00
_cell.angle_gamma   90.00
#
_symmetry.space_group_name_H-M   'P 1'
#
loop_
_entity.id
_entity.type
_entity.pdbx_description
1 polymer ?
#
loop_
_entity_poly.entity_id
_entity_poly.type
_entity_poly.pdbx_seq_one_letter_code
_entity_poly.pdbx_strand_id
1 'polypeptide(L)'
;MLSSDVPNKTTAGYAEIQDRKLHLGARQRMLLISIDGAHSVQQVREQFSVLGDVSPLIEELRAAGLIHFNGRPANTLSPVDSAAPPAAPQAEPTASNSMHVIPPIGLVRQFMNETTVAALGLRAFMFTLKLERANSKAELSDLVPEYKRLLAKSSKSDPAYPEAMARRIEQMLSSI
;
A
#
# COMPACT_ATOMS: atom_id res chain seq x y z
N MET A 1 3.67 -7.62 -19.33
CA MET A 1 2.84 -6.72 -18.51
C MET A 1 1.94 -5.94 -19.43
N LEU A 2 0.62 -6.02 -19.24
CA LEU A 2 -0.36 -5.20 -19.98
C LEU A 2 -0.66 -3.92 -19.18
N SER A 3 -1.02 -2.85 -19.87
CA SER A 3 -1.40 -1.57 -19.24
C SER A 3 -2.61 -1.71 -18.30
N SER A 4 -3.49 -2.69 -18.56
CA SER A 4 -4.69 -2.97 -17.77
C SER A 4 -4.49 -3.96 -16.62
N ASP A 5 -3.30 -4.56 -16.49
CA ASP A 5 -3.03 -5.50 -15.39
C ASP A 5 -3.09 -4.76 -14.05
N VAL A 6 -3.57 -5.42 -13.00
CA VAL A 6 -3.60 -4.86 -11.65
C VAL A 6 -2.51 -5.54 -10.81
N PRO A 7 -1.40 -4.85 -10.49
CA PRO A 7 -0.39 -5.38 -9.61
C PRO A 7 -0.94 -5.52 -8.18
N ASN A 8 -0.63 -6.64 -7.54
CA ASN A 8 -0.96 -6.91 -6.16
C ASN A 8 0.27 -7.39 -5.38
N LYS A 9 0.38 -6.99 -4.12
CA LYS A 9 1.50 -7.35 -3.25
C LYS A 9 1.40 -8.83 -2.87
N THR A 10 2.52 -9.55 -3.00
CA THR A 10 2.64 -10.92 -2.50
C THR A 10 2.96 -10.90 -1.00
N THR A 11 2.84 -12.04 -0.33
CA THR A 11 3.31 -12.21 1.06
C THR A 11 4.78 -11.79 1.22
N ALA A 12 5.62 -12.08 0.22
CA ALA A 12 7.02 -11.65 0.20
C ALA A 12 7.15 -10.12 0.06
N GLY A 13 6.27 -9.47 -0.73
CA GLY A 13 6.18 -8.02 -0.83
C GLY A 13 5.85 -7.36 0.51
N TYR A 14 4.88 -7.88 1.26
CA TYR A 14 4.56 -7.39 2.61
C TYR A 14 5.72 -7.60 3.59
N ALA A 15 6.33 -8.79 3.57
CA ALA A 15 7.49 -9.09 4.41
C ALA A 15 8.68 -8.16 4.10
N GLU A 16 8.93 -7.84 2.83
CA GLU A 16 10.01 -6.93 2.44
C GLU A 16 9.76 -5.48 2.88
N ILE A 17 8.49 -5.04 2.91
CA ILE A 17 8.14 -3.75 3.50
C ILE A 17 8.48 -3.76 5.01
N GLN A 18 8.29 -4.86 5.72
CA GLN A 18 8.60 -4.90 7.16
C GLN A 18 10.10 -5.07 7.41
N ASP A 19 10.71 -6.10 6.83
CA ASP A 19 12.04 -6.58 7.18
C ASP A 19 13.17 -5.91 6.39
N ARG A 20 12.88 -5.35 5.21
CA ARG A 20 13.86 -4.69 4.31
C ARG A 20 15.06 -5.57 3.92
N LYS A 21 14.85 -6.87 3.70
CA LYS A 21 15.93 -7.84 3.47
C LYS A 21 16.54 -7.73 2.08
N LEU A 22 15.76 -7.30 1.08
CA LEU A 22 16.20 -7.17 -0.31
C LEU A 22 16.83 -5.80 -0.61
N HIS A 23 16.95 -4.92 0.40
CA HIS A 23 17.57 -3.61 0.28
C HIS A 23 17.06 -2.79 -0.91
N LEU A 24 15.75 -2.87 -1.17
CA LEU A 24 15.12 -2.15 -2.28
C LEU A 24 15.44 -0.65 -2.21
N GLY A 25 15.71 -0.06 -3.38
CA GLY A 25 15.90 1.38 -3.49
C GLY A 25 14.66 2.14 -3.04
N ALA A 26 14.82 3.38 -2.58
CA ALA A 26 13.71 4.19 -2.05
C ALA A 26 12.51 4.28 -3.02
N ARG A 27 12.76 4.34 -4.33
CA ARG A 27 11.70 4.36 -5.37
C ARG A 27 10.96 3.03 -5.52
N GLN A 28 11.69 1.91 -5.59
CA GLN A 28 11.08 0.56 -5.67
C GLN A 28 10.22 0.29 -4.44
N ARG A 29 10.73 0.64 -3.26
CA ARG A 29 10.00 0.45 -2.00
C ARG A 29 8.73 1.30 -1.94
N MET A 30 8.82 2.56 -2.36
CA MET A 30 7.67 3.46 -2.40
C MET A 30 6.61 2.97 -3.40
N LEU A 31 7.04 2.47 -4.56
CA LEU A 31 6.16 1.85 -5.54
C LEU A 31 5.50 0.58 -4.97
N LEU A 32 6.26 -0.30 -4.32
CA LEU A 32 5.74 -1.51 -3.67
C LEU A 32 4.69 -1.17 -2.60
N ILE A 33 4.94 -0.16 -1.77
CA ILE A 33 3.98 0.33 -0.78
C ILE A 33 2.68 0.79 -1.44
N SER A 34 2.77 1.55 -2.54
CA SER A 34 1.62 2.08 -3.25
C SER A 34 0.79 1.03 -4.00
N ILE A 35 1.33 -0.16 -4.26
CA ILE A 35 0.61 -1.24 -4.92
C ILE A 35 -0.38 -1.83 -3.91
N ASP A 36 -1.67 -1.61 -4.14
CA ASP A 36 -2.79 -1.98 -3.28
C ASP A 36 -3.74 -3.01 -3.90
N GLY A 37 -3.45 -3.45 -5.14
CA GLY A 37 -4.35 -4.34 -5.88
C GLY A 37 -5.61 -3.64 -6.40
N ALA A 38 -5.69 -2.31 -6.36
CA ALA A 38 -6.84 -1.56 -6.87
C ALA A 38 -6.53 -0.81 -8.18
N HIS A 39 -5.29 -0.36 -8.36
CA HIS A 39 -4.89 0.45 -9.51
C HIS A 39 -4.26 -0.41 -10.61
N SER A 40 -4.61 -0.16 -11.87
CA SER A 40 -3.96 -0.80 -13.01
C SER A 40 -2.53 -0.28 -13.20
N VAL A 41 -1.71 -1.00 -13.94
CA VAL A 41 -0.35 -0.55 -14.25
C VAL A 41 -0.35 0.82 -14.95
N GLN A 42 -1.30 1.08 -15.85
CA GLN A 42 -1.42 2.40 -16.46
C GLN A 42 -1.65 3.49 -15.41
N GLN A 43 -2.57 3.26 -14.47
CA GLN A 43 -2.89 4.22 -13.42
C GLN A 43 -1.69 4.45 -12.50
N VAL A 44 -0.98 3.36 -12.13
CA VAL A 44 0.27 3.46 -11.36
C VAL A 44 1.32 4.25 -12.15
N ARG A 45 1.48 4.03 -13.45
CA ARG A 45 2.43 4.80 -14.29
C ARG A 45 2.07 6.27 -14.37
N GLU A 46 0.80 6.60 -14.57
CA GLU A 46 0.33 8.00 -14.58
C GLU A 46 0.55 8.67 -13.22
N GLN A 47 0.21 7.97 -12.13
CA GLN A 47 0.38 8.46 -10.76
C GLN A 47 1.85 8.74 -10.40
N PHE A 48 2.76 7.90 -10.89
CA PHE A 48 4.19 8.03 -10.65
C PHE A 48 4.95 8.69 -11.81
N SER A 49 4.25 9.21 -12.83
CA SER A 49 4.89 9.84 -14.01
C SER A 49 5.76 11.04 -13.65
N VAL A 50 5.41 11.75 -12.57
CA VAL A 50 6.20 12.86 -12.00
C VAL A 50 7.58 12.38 -11.50
N LEU A 51 7.72 11.11 -11.13
CA LEU A 51 8.97 10.49 -10.68
C LEU A 51 9.80 9.87 -11.83
N GLY A 52 9.29 9.91 -13.06
CA GLY A 52 9.89 9.30 -14.25
C GLY A 52 9.25 7.96 -14.64
N ASP A 53 9.89 7.23 -15.56
CA ASP A 53 9.37 5.94 -16.00
C ASP A 53 9.53 4.87 -14.91
N VAL A 54 8.41 4.46 -14.32
CA VAL A 54 8.36 3.42 -13.28
C VAL A 54 8.12 2.03 -13.84
N SER A 55 7.92 1.88 -15.16
CA SER A 55 7.75 0.59 -15.82
C SER A 55 8.88 -0.41 -15.50
N PRO A 56 10.18 -0.05 -15.55
CA PRO A 56 11.25 -0.97 -15.16
C PRO A 56 11.19 -1.36 -13.67
N LEU A 57 10.78 -0.45 -12.79
CA LEU A 57 10.68 -0.72 -11.35
C LEU A 57 9.56 -1.72 -11.04
N ILE A 58 8.42 -1.62 -11.75
CA ILE A 58 7.32 -2.60 -11.61
C ILE A 58 7.82 -3.99 -12.05
N GLU A 59 8.57 -4.06 -13.14
CA GLU A 59 9.12 -5.33 -13.63
C GLU A 59 10.16 -5.91 -12.67
N GLU A 60 11.03 -5.09 -12.08
CA GLU A 60 11.98 -5.51 -11.05
C GLU A 60 11.28 -6.04 -9.79
N LEU A 61 10.21 -5.37 -9.32
CA LEU A 61 9.42 -5.84 -8.18
C LEU A 61 8.72 -7.18 -8.48
N ARG A 62 8.26 -7.37 -9.72
CA ARG A 62 7.68 -8.63 -10.18
C ARG A 62 8.74 -9.73 -10.26
N ALA A 63 9.90 -9.44 -10.83
CA ALA A 63 11.01 -10.37 -10.94
C ALA A 63 11.54 -10.80 -9.56
N ALA A 64 11.51 -9.89 -8.59
CA ALA A 64 11.82 -10.17 -7.18
C ALA A 64 10.71 -10.95 -6.44
N GLY A 65 9.58 -11.24 -7.11
CA GLY A 65 8.45 -11.98 -6.53
C GLY A 65 7.65 -11.19 -5.47
N LEU A 66 7.84 -9.87 -5.41
CA LEU A 66 7.20 -9.00 -4.41
C LEU A 66 5.81 -8.55 -4.81
N ILE A 67 5.53 -8.56 -6.11
CA ILE A 67 4.21 -8.32 -6.68
C ILE A 67 3.87 -9.38 -7.71
N HIS A 68 2.59 -9.63 -7.90
CA HIS A 68 2.09 -10.38 -9.04
C HIS A 68 0.98 -9.61 -9.73
N PHE A 69 0.68 -9.95 -10.98
CA PHE A 69 -0.46 -9.40 -11.68
C PHE A 69 -1.65 -10.35 -11.53
N ASN A 70 -2.78 -9.84 -11.04
CA ASN A 70 -4.04 -10.56 -11.17
C ASN A 70 -4.49 -10.39 -12.63
N GLY A 71 -4.28 -11.42 -13.44
CA GLY A 71 -4.80 -11.45 -14.80
C GLY A 71 -6.33 -11.42 -14.77
N ARG A 72 -6.90 -10.26 -15.08
CA ARG A 72 -8.32 -9.94 -15.37
C ARG A 72 -9.39 -10.49 -14.39
N PRO A 73 -10.32 -9.66 -13.86
CA PRO A 73 -11.62 -10.19 -13.44
C PRO A 73 -12.36 -10.64 -14.71
N ALA A 74 -12.10 -11.87 -15.15
CA ALA A 74 -12.94 -12.52 -16.14
C ALA A 74 -14.26 -12.86 -15.45
N ASN A 75 -15.21 -11.94 -15.55
CA ASN A 75 -16.63 -12.14 -15.35
C ASN A 75 -17.05 -13.47 -15.99
N THR A 76 -17.10 -14.55 -15.21
CA THR A 76 -17.60 -15.86 -15.62
C THR A 76 -18.37 -16.48 -14.47
N LEU A 77 -19.68 -16.55 -14.70
CA LEU A 77 -20.69 -17.32 -14.01
C LEU A 77 -20.14 -18.66 -13.51
N SER A 78 -20.25 -18.93 -12.21
CA SER A 78 -20.10 -20.29 -11.68
C SER A 78 -21.49 -20.85 -11.40
N PRO A 79 -21.93 -21.95 -12.05
CA PRO A 79 -22.97 -22.79 -11.49
C PRO A 79 -22.36 -23.63 -10.37
N VAL A 80 -23.13 -23.70 -9.29
CA VAL A 80 -22.94 -24.53 -8.10
C VAL A 80 -23.17 -25.99 -8.46
N ASP A 81 -22.24 -26.87 -8.07
CA ASP A 81 -22.35 -28.29 -7.68
C ASP A 81 -20.97 -28.95 -7.92
N SER A 82 -20.38 -29.80 -7.09
CA SER A 82 -20.95 -30.63 -6.03
C SER A 82 -19.85 -31.17 -5.09
N ALA A 83 -20.30 -31.53 -3.89
CA ALA A 83 -19.84 -32.64 -3.04
C ALA A 83 -18.53 -32.54 -2.21
N ALA A 84 -18.75 -32.67 -0.91
CA ALA A 84 -17.84 -33.08 0.18
C ALA A 84 -18.45 -34.37 0.84
N PRO A 85 -17.93 -35.00 1.92
CA PRO A 85 -16.60 -35.09 2.57
C PRO A 85 -16.28 -36.58 2.95
N PRO A 86 -15.63 -37.01 4.07
CA PRO A 86 -14.59 -36.43 4.96
C PRO A 86 -13.40 -37.39 5.25
N ALA A 87 -12.24 -36.86 5.68
CA ALA A 87 -11.33 -37.55 6.61
C ALA A 87 -10.54 -36.53 7.44
N ALA A 88 -10.48 -36.78 8.75
CA ALA A 88 -10.14 -35.85 9.83
C ALA A 88 -8.61 -35.83 10.16
N PRO A 89 -8.17 -35.33 11.33
CA PRO A 89 -7.70 -33.97 11.54
C PRO A 89 -6.22 -33.93 11.98
N GLN A 90 -5.43 -32.99 11.45
CA GLN A 90 -4.17 -32.61 12.09
C GLN A 90 -4.20 -31.13 12.46
N ALA A 91 -4.01 -30.91 13.75
CA ALA A 91 -3.92 -29.63 14.41
C ALA A 91 -2.69 -28.86 13.91
N GLU A 92 -2.94 -27.69 13.34
CA GLU A 92 -2.00 -26.59 13.28
C GLU A 92 -2.67 -25.38 13.91
N PRO A 93 -1.94 -24.55 14.68
CA PRO A 93 -2.53 -23.42 15.36
C PRO A 93 -3.12 -22.48 14.32
N THR A 94 -4.43 -22.31 14.43
CA THR A 94 -5.24 -21.33 13.75
C THR A 94 -4.64 -19.95 14.00
N ALA A 95 -3.70 -19.52 13.16
CA ALA A 95 -3.51 -18.10 12.89
C ALA A 95 -4.81 -17.67 12.24
N SER A 96 -5.74 -17.24 13.09
CA SER A 96 -6.96 -16.56 12.72
C SER A 96 -6.55 -15.53 11.70
N ASN A 97 -6.82 -15.85 10.44
CA ASN A 97 -6.74 -14.92 9.34
C ASN A 97 -7.93 -14.00 9.55
N SER A 98 -7.80 -13.16 10.58
CA SER A 98 -8.52 -11.92 10.69
C SER A 98 -8.04 -11.16 9.47
N MET A 99 -8.72 -11.39 8.36
CA MET A 99 -8.86 -10.45 7.28
C MET A 99 -9.33 -9.18 8.00
N HIS A 100 -8.35 -8.40 8.46
CA HIS A 100 -8.59 -7.08 8.99
C HIS A 100 -9.06 -6.36 7.75
N VAL A 101 -10.38 -6.37 7.57
CA VAL A 101 -11.08 -5.39 6.76
C VAL A 101 -10.75 -4.11 7.47
N ILE A 102 -9.58 -3.57 7.15
CA ILE A 102 -9.13 -2.28 7.61
C ILE A 102 -10.30 -1.38 7.21
N PRO A 103 -11.05 -0.81 8.15
CA PRO A 103 -12.14 0.08 7.80
C PRO A 103 -11.56 1.14 6.85
N PRO A 104 -12.31 1.70 5.88
CA PRO A 104 -11.74 2.55 4.84
C PRO A 104 -10.81 3.66 5.37
N ILE A 105 -11.09 4.12 6.59
CA ILE A 105 -10.28 5.03 7.39
C ILE A 105 -8.91 4.49 7.88
N GLY A 106 -8.82 3.22 8.23
CA GLY A 106 -7.57 2.58 8.61
C GLY A 106 -6.59 2.48 7.44
N LEU A 107 -7.08 2.46 6.20
CA LEU A 107 -6.24 2.43 4.99
C LEU A 107 -5.55 3.78 4.80
N VAL A 108 -6.25 4.88 5.12
CA VAL A 108 -5.67 6.23 5.20
C VAL A 108 -4.62 6.31 6.30
N ARG A 109 -4.92 5.79 7.48
CA ARG A 109 -4.00 5.77 8.63
C ARG A 109 -2.72 5.00 8.33
N GLN A 110 -2.87 3.80 7.75
CA GLN A 110 -1.75 2.96 7.34
C GLN A 110 -0.89 3.69 6.31
N PHE A 111 -1.51 4.28 5.28
CA PHE A 111 -0.79 5.06 4.27
C PHE A 111 0.02 6.20 4.89
N MET A 112 -0.58 7.00 5.78
CA MET A 112 0.11 8.09 6.48
C MET A 112 1.26 7.59 7.36
N ASN A 113 1.08 6.45 8.03
CA ASN A 113 2.12 5.84 8.88
C ASN A 113 3.31 5.38 8.03
N GLU A 114 3.07 4.55 7.01
CA GLU A 114 4.11 3.96 6.16
C GLU A 114 4.94 5.03 5.44
N THR A 115 4.28 6.04 4.87
CA THR A 115 4.94 7.16 4.17
C THR A 115 5.76 8.05 5.10
N THR A 116 5.25 8.35 6.30
CA THR A 116 6.00 9.15 7.28
C THR A 116 7.21 8.37 7.80
N VAL A 117 7.05 7.08 8.12
CA VAL A 117 8.15 6.22 8.59
C VAL A 117 9.19 6.04 7.48
N ALA A 118 8.78 5.89 6.22
CA ALA A 118 9.71 5.79 5.10
C ALA A 118 10.55 7.07 4.93
N ALA A 119 9.93 8.23 5.10
CA ALA A 119 10.59 9.51 4.88
C ALA A 119 11.43 9.98 6.08
N LEU A 120 10.98 9.73 7.32
CA LEU A 120 11.59 10.28 8.54
C LEU A 120 12.26 9.21 9.43
N GLY A 121 12.01 7.93 9.19
CA GLY A 121 12.49 6.83 10.05
C GLY A 121 12.00 6.99 11.48
N LEU A 122 12.91 6.86 12.45
CA LEU A 122 12.60 6.95 13.88
C LEU A 122 12.00 8.32 14.28
N ARG A 123 12.24 9.37 13.49
CA ARG A 123 11.66 10.71 13.75
C ARG A 123 10.15 10.76 13.52
N ALA A 124 9.57 9.76 12.84
CA ALA A 124 8.13 9.63 12.66
C ALA A 124 7.39 9.17 13.93
N PHE A 125 8.10 8.64 14.94
CA PHE A 125 7.50 7.92 16.08
C PHE A 125 6.39 8.69 16.82
N MET A 126 6.59 9.98 17.08
CA MET A 126 5.57 10.79 17.76
C MET A 126 4.33 11.00 16.89
N PHE A 127 4.52 11.08 15.57
CA PHE A 127 3.42 11.21 14.63
C PHE A 127 2.67 9.90 14.44
N THR A 128 3.36 8.76 14.42
CA THR A 128 2.70 7.44 14.37
C THR A 128 1.83 7.22 15.60
N LEU A 129 2.24 7.64 16.80
CA LEU A 129 1.39 7.59 18.00
C LEU A 129 0.11 8.44 17.88
N LYS A 130 0.18 9.62 17.25
CA LYS A 130 -1.00 10.45 17.00
C LYS A 130 -1.94 9.80 15.99
N LEU A 131 -1.38 9.21 14.93
CA LEU A 131 -2.11 8.45 13.91
C LEU A 131 -2.89 7.28 14.51
N GLU A 132 -2.27 6.50 15.40
CA GLU A 132 -2.95 5.38 16.08
C GLU A 132 -4.17 5.84 16.89
N ARG A 133 -4.12 7.06 17.46
CA ARG A 133 -5.23 7.65 18.23
C ARG A 133 -6.33 8.23 17.34
N ALA A 134 -6.04 8.60 16.11
CA ALA A 134 -7.01 9.14 15.17
C ALA A 134 -7.88 8.01 14.59
N ASN A 135 -9.18 8.04 14.94
CA ASN A 135 -10.15 7.01 14.56
C ASN A 135 -11.34 7.58 13.77
N SER A 136 -11.32 8.87 13.43
CA SER A 136 -12.34 9.52 12.61
C SER A 136 -11.75 10.32 11.43
N LYS A 137 -12.56 10.51 10.38
CA LYS A 137 -12.18 11.27 9.17
C LYS A 137 -11.72 12.67 9.52
N ALA A 138 -12.41 13.32 10.48
CA ALA A 138 -12.06 14.65 10.97
C ALA A 138 -10.67 14.65 11.62
N GLU A 139 -10.41 13.71 12.54
CA GLU A 139 -9.11 13.62 13.23
C GLU A 139 -7.95 13.33 12.26
N LEU A 140 -8.16 12.48 11.24
CA LEU A 140 -7.13 12.25 10.22
C LEU A 140 -6.91 13.47 9.32
N SER A 141 -7.98 14.19 8.97
CA SER A 141 -7.88 15.44 8.22
C SER A 141 -7.08 16.50 8.98
N ASP A 142 -7.28 16.60 10.30
CA ASP A 142 -6.56 17.53 11.18
C ASP A 142 -5.06 17.22 11.26
N LEU A 143 -4.66 15.97 10.99
CA LEU A 143 -3.25 15.54 10.95
C LEU A 143 -2.57 15.84 9.61
N VAL A 144 -3.31 16.13 8.53
CA VAL A 144 -2.74 16.40 7.18
C VAL A 144 -1.76 17.58 7.18
N PRO A 145 -2.02 18.73 7.82
CA PRO A 145 -1.06 19.83 7.87
C PRO A 145 0.24 19.47 8.60
N GLU A 146 0.17 18.67 9.67
CA GLU A 146 1.36 18.20 10.39
C GLU A 146 2.14 17.20 9.54
N TYR A 147 1.44 16.25 8.89
CA TYR A 147 2.02 15.31 7.93
C TYR A 147 2.80 16.01 6.82
N LYS A 148 2.22 17.05 6.20
CA LYS A 148 2.90 17.87 5.18
C LYS A 148 4.21 18.46 5.71
N ARG A 149 4.19 19.04 6.92
CA ARG A 149 5.39 19.63 7.53
C ARG A 149 6.46 18.61 7.84
N LEU A 150 6.07 17.41 8.27
CA LEU A 150 7.00 16.31 8.53
C LEU A 150 7.69 15.86 7.24
N LEU A 151 6.93 15.63 6.17
CA LEU A 151 7.50 15.26 4.88
C LEU A 151 8.38 16.36 4.27
N ALA A 152 8.01 17.63 4.42
CA ALA A 152 8.82 18.74 3.94
C ALA A 152 10.21 18.80 4.61
N LYS A 153 10.34 18.34 5.87
CA LYS A 153 11.63 18.29 6.58
C LYS A 153 12.56 17.19 6.06
N SER A 154 12.02 16.07 5.58
CA SER A 154 12.80 14.97 5.01
C SER A 154 13.09 15.17 3.52
N SER A 155 12.18 15.81 2.79
CA SER A 155 12.26 15.98 1.34
C SER A 155 13.06 17.23 0.96
N LYS A 156 14.38 17.20 1.17
CA LYS A 156 15.30 18.31 0.82
C LYS A 156 15.38 18.62 -0.68
N SER A 157 14.87 17.75 -1.54
CA SER A 157 15.06 17.82 -3.00
C SER A 157 13.80 18.10 -3.80
N ASP A 158 12.61 18.09 -3.19
CA ASP A 158 11.35 18.30 -3.92
C ASP A 158 10.23 18.89 -3.02
N PRO A 159 9.92 20.19 -3.16
CA PRO A 159 8.86 20.85 -2.40
C PRO A 159 7.45 20.44 -2.84
N ALA A 160 7.26 19.85 -4.03
CA ALA A 160 5.94 19.41 -4.50
C ALA A 160 5.50 18.06 -3.90
N TYR A 161 6.46 17.28 -3.38
CA TYR A 161 6.20 15.96 -2.82
C TYR A 161 5.25 15.96 -1.60
N PRO A 162 5.46 16.79 -0.55
CA PRO A 162 4.53 16.85 0.58
C PRO A 162 3.10 17.23 0.17
N GLU A 163 2.95 18.03 -0.88
CA GLU A 163 1.65 18.45 -1.41
C GLU A 163 0.95 17.34 -2.17
N ALA A 164 1.66 16.61 -3.03
CA ALA A 164 1.11 15.46 -3.73
C ALA A 164 0.61 14.38 -2.75
N MET A 165 1.38 14.10 -1.69
CA MET A 165 1.00 13.10 -0.69
C MET A 165 -0.19 13.54 0.17
N ALA A 166 -0.26 14.82 0.54
CA ALA A 166 -1.43 15.35 1.24
C ALA A 166 -2.69 15.30 0.38
N ARG A 167 -2.59 15.65 -0.90
CA ARG A 167 -3.71 15.56 -1.85
C ARG A 167 -4.23 14.13 -1.98
N ARG A 168 -3.34 13.12 -1.95
CA ARG A 168 -3.74 11.71 -1.94
C ARG A 168 -4.52 11.36 -0.68
N ILE A 169 -4.07 11.81 0.50
CA ILE A 169 -4.79 11.59 1.75
C ILE A 169 -6.18 12.23 1.69
N GLU A 170 -6.29 13.47 1.22
CA GLU A 170 -7.58 14.15 1.06
C GLU A 170 -8.51 13.44 0.08
N GLN A 171 -8.00 12.90 -1.03
CA GLN A 171 -8.78 12.07 -1.94
C GLN A 171 -9.29 10.80 -1.27
N MET A 172 -8.42 10.09 -0.54
CA MET A 172 -8.82 8.88 0.19
C MET A 172 -9.84 9.21 1.29
N LEU A 173 -9.67 10.32 2.01
CA LEU A 173 -10.63 10.82 2.99
C LEU A 173 -11.95 11.21 2.33
N SER A 174 -11.96 11.72 1.10
CA SER A 174 -13.18 12.07 0.36
C SER A 174 -13.97 10.84 -0.10
N SER A 175 -13.28 9.72 -0.36
CA SER A 175 -13.88 8.45 -0.78
C SER A 175 -14.43 7.58 0.36
N ILE A 176 -14.33 8.03 1.61
CA ILE A 176 -14.83 7.37 2.82
C ILE A 176 -15.92 8.20 3.51
#